data_AF-A4GS13-F1
#
_entry.id   AF-A4GS13-F1
#
_cell.length_a   1.000
_cell.length_b   1.000
_cell.length_c   1.000
_cell.angle_alpha   90.00
_cell.angle_beta   90.00
_cell.angle_gamma   90.00
#
_symmetry.space_group_name_H-M   'P 1'
#
loop_
_entity.id
_entity.type
_entity.pdbx_description
1 polymer ?
#
loop_
_entity_poly.entity_id
_entity_poly.type
_entity_poly.pdbx_seq_one_letter_code
_entity_poly.pdbx_strand_id
1 'polypeptide(L)'
;WAIAATVCVKPPGGPMWVGCDRDSRSTRFPFLRSRTLARRATMTKQPDLKDYDVVIAGGGVIGASCAYQLSKRKHLKIALIDAKRPGNATRASAGGLWAIGESVGLGCGVIFFRMMSANRKRQTQGAAVAVDASTPHILPQSFFDFALQSNALYPQLHRELMENHGMDFKFEETGLKFVIYDDEDRSYA
;
A
#
# COMPACT_ATOMS: atom_id res chain seq x y z
N TRP A 1 -9.47 -21.62 10.91
CA TRP A 1 -9.14 -20.21 10.67
C TRP A 1 -9.93 -19.76 9.44
N ALA A 2 -11.10 -19.15 9.64
CA ALA A 2 -11.88 -18.62 8.54
C ALA A 2 -11.32 -17.24 8.17
N ILE A 3 -10.88 -17.08 6.92
CA ILE A 3 -10.50 -15.78 6.37
C ILE A 3 -11.82 -15.08 6.00
N ALA A 4 -12.23 -14.11 6.80
CA ALA A 4 -13.33 -13.23 6.44
C ALA A 4 -12.78 -12.23 5.42
N ALA A 5 -12.98 -12.50 4.13
CA ALA A 5 -12.57 -11.58 3.07
C ALA A 5 -13.72 -10.61 2.75
N THR A 6 -13.47 -9.32 2.84
CA THR A 6 -14.39 -8.30 2.33
C THR A 6 -14.11 -8.14 0.84
N VAL A 7 -15.12 -8.40 0.00
CA VAL A 7 -15.04 -8.22 -1.45
C VAL A 7 -15.78 -6.95 -1.83
N CYS A 8 -15.05 -5.95 -2.33
CA CYS A 8 -15.65 -4.75 -2.91
C CYS A 8 -15.72 -4.94 -4.43
N VAL A 9 -16.93 -4.83 -4.99
CA VAL A 9 -17.17 -5.02 -6.43
C VAL A 9 -17.70 -3.72 -7.02
N LYS A 10 -17.14 -3.28 -8.14
CA LYS A 10 -17.73 -2.23 -8.97
C LYS A 10 -18.55 -2.89 -10.08
N PRO A 11 -19.89 -2.76 -10.09
CA PRO A 11 -20.71 -3.32 -11.17
C PRO A 11 -20.45 -2.56 -12.49
N PRO A 12 -20.55 -3.23 -13.64
CA PRO A 12 -20.36 -2.58 -14.94
C PRO A 12 -21.39 -1.44 -15.12
N GLY A 13 -20.89 -0.25 -15.44
CA GLY A 13 -21.71 0.95 -15.67
C GLY A 13 -22.10 1.76 -14.42
N GLY A 14 -21.80 1.30 -13.20
CA GLY A 14 -22.14 2.03 -11.96
C GLY A 14 -21.06 3.02 -11.50
N PRO A 15 -21.42 4.18 -10.92
CA PRO A 15 -20.46 5.11 -10.32
C PRO A 15 -19.89 4.62 -8.97
N MET A 16 -20.54 3.66 -8.31
CA MET A 16 -20.33 3.32 -6.90
C MET A 16 -19.78 1.90 -6.70
N TRP A 17 -18.79 1.75 -5.80
CA TRP A 17 -18.32 0.47 -5.30
C TRP A 17 -19.34 -0.13 -4.33
N VAL A 18 -19.82 -1.34 -4.61
CA VAL A 18 -20.80 -2.05 -3.78
C VAL A 18 -20.06 -3.07 -2.89
N GLY A 19 -20.38 -3.10 -1.59
CA GLY A 19 -19.77 -4.01 -0.61
C GLY A 19 -19.10 -3.34 0.59
N CYS A 20 -19.14 -2.00 0.70
CA CYS A 20 -18.59 -1.25 1.83
C CYS A 20 -19.47 -1.30 3.10
N ASP A 21 -20.59 -2.05 3.07
CA ASP A 21 -21.57 -2.02 4.14
C ASP A 21 -21.08 -2.76 5.39
N ARG A 22 -21.20 -2.08 6.52
CA ARG A 22 -20.75 -2.49 7.85
C ARG A 22 -21.52 -3.70 8.41
N ASP A 23 -22.43 -4.27 7.63
CA ASP A 23 -23.44 -5.25 8.07
C ASP A 23 -23.65 -6.43 7.10
N SER A 24 -22.66 -6.75 6.26
CA SER A 24 -22.72 -7.99 5.48
C SER A 24 -22.36 -9.19 6.36
N ARG A 25 -23.39 -9.92 6.79
CA ARG A 25 -23.32 -11.24 7.43
C ARG A 25 -22.15 -12.03 6.86
N SER A 26 -21.16 -12.28 7.73
CA SER A 26 -19.99 -13.10 7.44
C SER A 26 -20.44 -14.40 6.77
N THR A 27 -20.10 -14.61 5.50
CA THR A 27 -20.14 -15.94 4.90
C THR A 27 -19.05 -16.76 5.56
N ARG A 28 -19.39 -17.36 6.70
CA ARG A 28 -18.57 -18.38 7.38
C ARG A 28 -18.45 -19.55 6.44
N PHE A 29 -17.30 -19.72 5.79
CA PHE A 29 -16.94 -20.97 5.12
C PHE A 29 -16.64 -22.03 6.20
N PRO A 30 -17.45 -23.08 6.36
CA PRO A 30 -17.10 -24.18 7.25
C PRO A 30 -16.08 -25.06 6.51
N PHE A 31 -14.82 -24.99 6.92
CA PHE A 31 -13.82 -25.97 6.50
C PHE A 31 -14.06 -27.27 7.27
N LEU A 32 -14.84 -28.18 6.68
CA LEU A 32 -15.06 -29.52 7.18
C LEU A 32 -13.78 -30.35 6.95
N ARG A 33 -13.04 -30.67 8.02
CA ARG A 33 -12.00 -31.71 7.98
C ARG A 33 -12.68 -33.04 7.70
N SER A 34 -12.69 -33.49 6.45
CA SER A 34 -13.15 -34.85 6.12
C SER A 34 -11.98 -35.81 6.16
N ARG A 35 -11.90 -36.61 7.22
CA ARG A 35 -11.31 -37.94 7.16
C ARG A 35 -12.45 -38.91 6.82
N THR A 36 -12.23 -39.66 5.73
CA THR A 36 -12.84 -40.94 5.36
C THR A 36 -14.30 -41.00 4.88
N LEU A 37 -14.42 -41.76 3.79
CA LEU A 37 -15.56 -42.47 3.20
C LEU A 37 -16.46 -41.69 2.22
N ALA A 38 -16.30 -42.09 0.96
CA ALA A 38 -17.11 -41.72 -0.18
C ALA A 38 -18.60 -41.99 0.08
N ARG A 39 -19.37 -40.92 0.24
CA ARG A 39 -20.79 -40.91 -0.11
C ARG A 39 -20.97 -39.86 -1.18
N ARG A 40 -21.45 -40.32 -2.33
CA ARG A 40 -21.81 -39.54 -3.51
C ARG A 40 -22.96 -38.61 -3.13
N ALA A 41 -22.63 -37.45 -2.57
CA ALA A 41 -23.56 -36.36 -2.39
C ALA A 41 -23.83 -35.77 -3.78
N THR A 42 -25.07 -35.84 -4.21
CA THR A 42 -25.62 -35.03 -5.31
C THR A 42 -25.20 -33.58 -5.08
N MET A 43 -24.29 -33.08 -5.92
CA MET A 43 -23.85 -31.69 -5.89
C MET A 43 -25.05 -30.79 -6.19
N THR A 44 -25.71 -30.32 -5.14
CA THR A 44 -26.60 -29.17 -5.21
C THR A 44 -25.75 -27.96 -5.63
N LYS A 45 -26.00 -27.50 -6.86
CA LYS A 45 -25.62 -26.22 -7.48
C LYS A 45 -24.37 -25.57 -6.86
N GLN A 46 -23.22 -25.76 -7.51
CA GLN A 46 -22.04 -24.92 -7.30
C GLN A 46 -22.49 -23.45 -7.28
N PRO A 47 -22.06 -22.62 -6.30
CA PRO A 47 -22.42 -21.22 -6.29
C PRO A 47 -21.97 -20.61 -7.61
N ASP A 48 -22.84 -19.79 -8.20
CA ASP A 48 -22.60 -19.08 -9.46
C ASP A 48 -21.23 -18.38 -9.41
N LEU A 49 -20.25 -18.99 -10.07
CA LEU A 49 -18.87 -18.49 -10.07
C LEU A 49 -18.89 -17.22 -10.89
N LYS A 50 -18.75 -16.08 -10.22
CA LYS A 50 -18.65 -14.80 -10.91
C LYS A 50 -17.32 -14.76 -11.66
N ASP A 51 -17.40 -14.66 -12.99
CA ASP A 51 -16.24 -14.46 -13.84
C ASP A 51 -15.70 -13.03 -13.69
N TYR A 52 -14.39 -12.93 -13.45
CA TYR A 52 -13.64 -11.68 -13.37
C TYR A 52 -12.43 -11.76 -14.31
N ASP A 53 -12.11 -10.66 -15.00
CA ASP A 53 -10.95 -10.57 -15.88
C ASP A 53 -9.66 -10.35 -15.06
N VAL A 54 -9.77 -9.64 -13.93
CA VAL A 54 -8.64 -9.34 -13.05
C VAL A 54 -9.06 -9.52 -11.59
N VAL A 55 -8.24 -10.23 -10.83
CA VAL A 55 -8.38 -10.38 -9.38
C VAL A 55 -7.18 -9.74 -8.69
N ILE A 56 -7.42 -8.83 -7.76
CA ILE A 56 -6.40 -8.12 -6.98
C ILE A 56 -6.49 -8.60 -5.53
N ALA A 57 -5.40 -9.16 -5.03
CA ALA A 57 -5.28 -9.59 -3.64
C ALA A 57 -4.58 -8.51 -2.80
N GLY A 58 -5.35 -7.81 -1.96
CA GLY A 58 -4.90 -6.77 -1.04
C GLY A 58 -5.57 -5.43 -1.28
N GLY A 59 -6.45 -5.02 -0.39
CA GLY A 59 -7.19 -3.75 -0.42
C GLY A 59 -6.46 -2.57 0.21
N GLY A 60 -5.12 -2.61 0.28
CA GLY A 60 -4.30 -1.45 0.66
C GLY A 60 -4.23 -0.39 -0.44
N VAL A 61 -3.52 0.71 -0.20
CA VAL A 61 -3.38 1.82 -1.17
C VAL A 61 -2.87 1.36 -2.53
N ILE A 62 -1.95 0.39 -2.56
CA ILE A 62 -1.42 -0.17 -3.82
C ILE A 62 -2.52 -0.88 -4.60
N GLY A 63 -3.18 -1.87 -3.99
CA GLY A 63 -4.23 -2.63 -4.68
C GLY A 63 -5.46 -1.78 -5.01
N ALA A 64 -5.82 -0.83 -4.15
CA ALA A 64 -6.88 0.13 -4.42
C ALA A 64 -6.53 1.07 -5.59
N SER A 65 -5.28 1.55 -5.67
CA SER A 65 -4.79 2.36 -6.79
C SER A 65 -4.84 1.57 -8.10
N CYS A 66 -4.33 0.33 -8.11
CA CYS A 66 -4.41 -0.54 -9.27
C CYS A 66 -5.87 -0.80 -9.69
N ALA A 67 -6.73 -1.15 -8.74
CA ALA A 67 -8.16 -1.37 -9.00
C ALA A 67 -8.84 -0.12 -9.56
N TYR A 68 -8.51 1.06 -9.02
CA TYR A 68 -9.06 2.33 -9.47
C TYR A 68 -8.68 2.63 -10.92
N GLN A 69 -7.40 2.55 -11.26
CA GLN A 69 -6.92 2.81 -12.63
C GLN A 69 -7.46 1.80 -13.64
N LEU A 70 -7.51 0.51 -13.27
CA LEU A 70 -8.10 -0.51 -14.11
C LEU A 70 -9.62 -0.28 -14.30
N SER A 71 -10.32 0.22 -13.28
CA SER A 71 -11.76 0.48 -13.35
C SER A 71 -12.16 1.58 -14.34
N LYS A 72 -11.20 2.40 -14.78
CA LYS A 72 -11.39 3.37 -15.87
C LYS A 72 -11.63 2.66 -17.20
N ARG A 73 -11.15 1.42 -17.36
CA ARG A 73 -11.38 0.55 -18.53
C ARG A 73 -12.69 -0.22 -18.35
N LYS A 74 -13.77 0.29 -18.96
CA LYS A 74 -15.15 -0.23 -18.77
C LYS A 74 -15.39 -1.69 -19.17
N HIS A 75 -14.50 -2.27 -19.98
CA HIS A 75 -14.62 -3.66 -20.43
C HIS A 75 -14.08 -4.68 -19.41
N LEU A 76 -13.37 -4.26 -18.36
CA LEU A 76 -12.78 -5.15 -17.37
C LEU A 76 -13.69 -5.33 -16.16
N LYS A 77 -13.94 -6.58 -15.78
CA LYS A 77 -14.53 -6.99 -14.50
C LYS A 77 -13.42 -7.24 -13.50
N ILE A 78 -13.35 -6.39 -12.48
CA ILE A 78 -12.26 -6.41 -11.49
C ILE A 78 -12.81 -6.83 -10.13
N ALA A 79 -12.17 -7.82 -9.50
CA ALA A 79 -12.40 -8.17 -8.11
C ALA A 79 -11.23 -7.68 -7.25
N LEU A 80 -11.52 -6.93 -6.19
CA LEU A 80 -10.55 -6.57 -5.15
C LEU A 80 -10.90 -7.34 -3.87
N ILE A 81 -9.96 -8.17 -3.41
CA ILE A 81 -10.15 -9.07 -2.27
C ILE A 81 -9.14 -8.68 -1.19
N ASP A 82 -9.61 -8.44 0.04
CA ASP A 82 -8.75 -8.23 1.20
C ASP A 82 -9.08 -9.26 2.28
N ALA A 83 -8.06 -9.79 2.96
CA ALA A 83 -8.22 -10.82 3.99
C ALA A 83 -8.76 -10.29 5.32
N LYS A 84 -8.73 -8.97 5.54
CA LYS A 84 -9.21 -8.31 6.75
C LYS A 84 -10.08 -7.11 6.38
N ARG A 85 -9.63 -5.89 6.72
CA ARG A 85 -10.28 -4.63 6.41
C ARG A 85 -9.46 -3.93 5.32
N PRO A 86 -10.10 -3.33 4.31
CA PRO A 86 -9.40 -2.49 3.34
C PRO A 86 -8.52 -1.46 4.03
N GLY A 87 -7.33 -1.22 3.48
CA GLY A 87 -6.39 -0.23 3.97
C GLY A 87 -5.70 -0.56 5.29
N ASN A 88 -5.75 -1.80 5.81
CA ASN A 88 -5.26 -2.08 7.17
C ASN A 88 -3.80 -1.66 7.43
N ALA A 89 -2.87 -1.96 6.51
CA ALA A 89 -1.48 -1.49 6.62
C ALA A 89 -1.34 0.00 6.27
N THR A 90 -2.03 0.45 5.21
CA THR A 90 -2.02 1.84 4.76
C THR A 90 -2.44 2.83 5.85
N ARG A 91 -3.39 2.45 6.70
CA ARG A 91 -3.90 3.28 7.81
C ARG A 91 -2.85 3.62 8.86
N ALA A 92 -1.77 2.86 8.95
CA ALA A 92 -0.67 3.15 9.88
C ALA A 92 0.33 4.16 9.32
N SER A 93 0.25 4.49 8.02
CA SER A 93 1.16 5.45 7.38
C SER A 93 0.85 6.88 7.82
N ALA A 94 1.89 7.70 7.94
CA ALA A 94 1.77 9.15 8.15
C ALA A 94 1.27 9.89 6.89
N GLY A 95 1.35 9.26 5.71
CA GLY A 95 0.87 9.86 4.46
C GLY A 95 1.81 10.88 3.81
N GLY A 96 3.06 10.98 4.25
CA GLY A 96 4.05 11.92 3.71
C GLY A 96 4.45 11.60 2.26
N LEU A 97 4.58 12.63 1.44
CA LEU A 97 5.00 12.55 0.03
C LEU A 97 6.44 13.06 -0.14
N TRP A 98 7.39 12.41 0.52
CA TRP A 98 8.77 12.89 0.65
C TRP A 98 9.73 12.19 -0.32
N ALA A 99 9.44 12.26 -1.62
CA ALA A 99 10.17 11.52 -2.66
C ALA A 99 11.70 11.73 -2.58
N ILE A 100 12.14 12.98 -2.43
CA ILE A 100 13.56 13.31 -2.33
C ILE A 100 14.13 12.80 -1.00
N GLY A 101 13.52 13.18 0.13
CA GLY A 101 14.01 12.84 1.47
C GLY A 101 14.14 11.34 1.71
N GLU A 102 13.15 10.54 1.31
CA GLU A 102 13.22 9.07 1.42
C GLU A 102 14.29 8.48 0.50
N SER A 103 14.50 9.06 -0.70
CA SER A 103 15.45 8.51 -1.67
C SER A 103 16.90 8.77 -1.33
N VAL A 104 17.21 9.94 -0.76
CA VAL A 104 18.56 10.28 -0.30
C VAL A 104 18.86 9.73 1.11
N GLY A 105 17.97 8.89 1.65
CA GLY A 105 18.15 8.26 2.95
C GLY A 105 17.84 9.17 4.14
N LEU A 106 17.34 10.39 3.93
CA LEU A 106 16.97 11.27 5.04
C LEU A 106 15.78 10.73 5.83
N GLY A 107 14.94 9.86 5.27
CA GLY A 107 13.83 9.24 6.00
C GLY A 107 14.27 8.25 7.10
N CYS A 108 13.79 7.01 7.04
CA CYS A 108 14.20 5.97 7.99
C CYS A 108 15.72 5.65 7.97
N GLY A 109 16.44 6.06 6.92
CA GLY A 109 17.88 5.91 6.79
C GLY A 109 18.68 6.66 7.87
N VAL A 110 18.23 7.83 8.34
CA VAL A 110 18.90 8.56 9.44
C VAL A 110 18.88 7.75 10.73
N ILE A 111 17.74 7.14 11.05
CA ILE A 111 17.58 6.28 12.24
C ILE A 111 18.50 5.06 12.12
N PHE A 112 18.52 4.44 10.94
CA PHE A 112 19.39 3.30 10.66
C PHE A 112 20.87 3.67 10.79
N PHE A 113 21.28 4.80 10.22
CA PHE A 113 22.65 5.30 10.31
C PHE A 113 23.05 5.58 11.76
N ARG A 114 22.23 6.29 12.53
CA ARG A 114 22.50 6.54 13.96
C ARG A 114 22.60 5.24 14.75
N MET A 115 21.70 4.28 14.52
CA MET A 115 21.76 2.96 15.15
C MET A 115 23.07 2.23 14.82
N MET A 116 23.49 2.25 13.55
CA MET A 116 24.71 1.58 13.09
C MET A 116 25.99 2.30 13.56
N SER A 117 26.00 3.63 13.53
CA SER A 117 27.10 4.48 13.98
C SER A 117 27.30 4.40 15.49
N ALA A 118 26.23 4.33 16.28
CA ALA A 118 26.31 4.08 17.73
C ALA A 118 26.94 2.71 18.04
N ASN A 119 26.61 1.67 17.27
CA ASN A 119 27.23 0.35 17.40
C ASN A 119 28.70 0.35 16.95
N ARG A 120 29.05 1.11 15.90
CA ARG A 120 30.43 1.21 15.37
C ARG A 120 31.33 2.09 16.23
N LYS A 121 30.83 3.16 16.85
CA LYS A 121 31.56 3.97 17.86
C LYS A 121 31.95 3.16 19.10
N ARG A 122 31.22 2.09 19.43
CA ARG A 122 31.64 1.12 20.46
C ARG A 122 32.81 0.23 20.04
N GLN A 123 33.15 0.16 18.75
CA GLN A 123 34.20 -0.71 18.21
C GLN A 123 35.40 0.04 17.61
N THR A 124 35.25 1.29 17.15
CA THR A 124 36.34 2.06 16.53
C THR A 124 36.13 3.57 16.71
N GLN A 125 37.17 4.26 17.18
CA GLN A 125 37.22 5.71 17.33
C GLN A 125 37.20 6.41 15.96
N GLY A 126 36.18 7.24 15.74
CA GLY A 126 36.24 8.46 14.93
C GLY A 126 36.65 8.35 13.46
N ALA A 127 35.67 8.16 12.56
CA ALA A 127 35.73 8.69 11.21
C ALA A 127 34.32 8.97 10.69
N ALA A 128 34.11 10.16 10.12
CA ALA A 128 32.89 10.49 9.39
C ALA A 128 32.81 9.59 8.14
N VAL A 129 31.69 8.89 7.96
CA VAL A 129 31.48 8.03 6.81
C VAL A 129 30.87 8.89 5.72
N ALA A 130 31.60 9.10 4.62
CA ALA A 130 31.04 9.72 3.43
C ALA A 130 29.88 8.85 2.91
N VAL A 131 28.70 9.43 2.83
CA VAL A 131 27.48 8.77 2.36
C VAL A 131 27.43 8.95 0.86
N ASP A 132 27.72 7.88 0.11
CA ASP A 132 27.57 7.84 -1.35
C ASP A 132 26.50 6.81 -1.78
N ALA A 133 26.25 6.69 -3.08
CA ALA A 133 25.26 5.77 -3.65
C ALA A 133 25.52 4.27 -3.37
N SER A 134 26.71 3.91 -2.86
CA SER A 134 27.02 2.56 -2.37
C SER A 134 26.57 2.34 -0.92
N THR A 135 26.11 3.39 -0.25
CA THR A 135 25.62 3.31 1.13
C THR A 135 24.21 2.68 1.15
N PRO A 136 23.98 1.61 1.93
CA PRO A 136 22.78 0.76 1.81
C PRO A 136 21.40 1.42 1.96
N HIS A 137 21.34 2.68 2.41
CA HIS A 137 20.09 3.40 2.68
C HIS A 137 19.74 4.44 1.60
N ILE A 138 20.57 4.63 0.57
CA ILE A 138 20.24 5.46 -0.59
C ILE A 138 19.52 4.59 -1.61
N LEU A 139 18.38 5.06 -2.11
CA LEU A 139 17.61 4.32 -3.11
C LEU A 139 18.29 4.40 -4.49
N PRO A 140 18.24 3.34 -5.31
CA PRO A 140 18.71 3.41 -6.69
C PRO A 140 17.98 4.47 -7.50
N GLN A 141 18.65 5.04 -8.51
CA GLN A 141 18.09 6.12 -9.35
C GLN A 141 16.69 5.81 -9.90
N SER A 142 16.44 4.57 -10.33
CA SER A 142 15.12 4.16 -10.84
C SER A 142 13.99 4.33 -9.82
N PHE A 143 14.27 4.14 -8.53
CA PHE A 143 13.30 4.35 -7.46
C PHE A 143 13.08 5.83 -7.18
N PHE A 144 14.14 6.64 -7.23
CA PHE A 144 14.03 8.10 -7.12
C PHE A 144 13.18 8.68 -8.26
N ASP A 145 13.47 8.30 -9.50
CA ASP A 145 12.72 8.75 -10.68
C ASP A 145 11.25 8.32 -10.59
N PHE A 146 11.00 7.08 -10.18
CA PHE A 146 9.66 6.57 -9.95
C PHE A 146 8.91 7.36 -8.86
N ALA A 147 9.58 7.66 -7.75
CA ALA A 147 9.00 8.43 -6.65
C ALA A 147 8.64 9.85 -7.08
N LEU A 148 9.52 10.52 -7.83
CA LEU A 148 9.26 11.85 -8.38
C LEU A 148 8.09 11.85 -9.38
N GLN A 149 8.07 10.89 -10.30
CA GLN A 149 6.97 10.73 -11.24
C GLN A 149 5.64 10.47 -10.52
N SER A 150 5.64 9.60 -9.50
CA SER A 150 4.46 9.34 -8.69
C SER A 150 4.01 10.59 -7.92
N ASN A 151 4.94 11.39 -7.38
CA ASN A 151 4.63 12.61 -6.62
C ASN A 151 3.90 13.63 -7.50
N ALA A 152 4.36 13.82 -8.74
CA ALA A 152 3.77 14.74 -9.71
C ALA A 152 2.30 14.41 -10.09
N LEU A 153 1.84 13.17 -9.86
CA LEU A 153 0.47 12.75 -10.17
C LEU A 153 -0.56 13.13 -9.10
N TYR A 154 -0.12 13.42 -7.86
CA TYR A 154 -1.02 13.63 -6.72
C TYR A 154 -1.98 14.82 -6.87
N PRO A 155 -1.57 16.01 -7.37
CA PRO A 155 -2.49 17.14 -7.52
C PRO A 155 -3.66 16.84 -8.46
N GLN A 156 -3.39 16.17 -9.58
CA GLN A 156 -4.43 15.77 -10.53
C GLN A 156 -5.32 14.66 -9.97
N LEU A 157 -4.72 13.68 -9.28
CA LEU A 157 -5.46 12.59 -8.64
C LEU A 157 -6.40 13.10 -7.54
N HIS A 158 -5.96 14.10 -6.75
CA HIS A 158 -6.78 14.74 -5.72
C HIS A 158 -8.03 15.37 -6.33
N ARG A 159 -7.85 16.17 -7.38
CA ARG A 159 -8.95 16.77 -8.12
C ARG A 159 -9.90 15.72 -8.68
N GLU A 160 -9.36 14.69 -9.33
CA GLU A 160 -10.17 13.61 -9.93
C GLU A 160 -11.02 12.87 -8.90
N LEU A 161 -10.45 12.53 -7.73
CA LEU A 161 -11.16 11.82 -6.67
C LEU A 161 -12.20 12.70 -5.97
N MET A 162 -11.92 14.00 -5.81
CA MET A 162 -12.88 14.97 -5.31
C MET A 162 -14.06 15.14 -6.26
N GLU A 163 -13.82 15.41 -7.54
CA GLU A 163 -14.86 15.70 -8.53
C GLU A 163 -15.74 14.49 -8.84
N ASN A 164 -15.12 13.32 -9.07
CA ASN A 164 -15.85 12.14 -9.54
C ASN A 164 -16.46 11.31 -8.41
N HIS A 165 -15.92 11.42 -7.19
CA HIS A 165 -16.26 10.52 -6.09
C HIS A 165 -16.54 11.24 -4.76
N GLY A 166 -16.39 12.56 -4.69
CA GLY A 166 -16.54 13.31 -3.43
C GLY A 166 -15.56 12.86 -2.35
N MET A 167 -14.41 12.30 -2.74
CA MET A 167 -13.44 11.72 -1.82
C MET A 167 -12.23 12.64 -1.64
N ASP A 168 -12.16 13.25 -0.46
CA ASP A 168 -11.01 14.06 -0.05
C ASP A 168 -10.00 13.21 0.73
N PHE A 169 -8.83 13.00 0.15
CA PHE A 169 -7.70 12.40 0.87
C PHE A 169 -6.78 13.44 1.54
N LYS A 170 -7.23 14.70 1.62
CA LYS A 170 -6.56 15.81 2.32
C LYS A 170 -5.17 16.09 1.77
N PHE A 171 -5.08 16.28 0.46
CA PHE A 171 -3.83 16.62 -0.19
C PHE A 171 -3.35 18.01 0.26
N GLU A 172 -2.08 18.10 0.66
CA GLU A 172 -1.43 19.36 1.04
C GLU A 172 -0.08 19.50 0.35
N GLU A 173 0.13 20.64 -0.31
CA GLU A 173 1.40 21.00 -0.95
C GLU A 173 2.29 21.73 0.03
N THR A 174 2.85 20.97 0.97
CA THR A 174 3.79 21.48 1.96
C THR A 174 5.18 20.91 1.74
N GLY A 175 6.19 21.65 2.17
CA GLY A 175 7.57 21.19 2.16
C GLY A 175 7.89 20.36 3.42
N LEU A 176 8.87 19.47 3.29
CA LEU A 176 9.48 18.80 4.44
C LEU A 176 10.70 19.61 4.90
N LYS A 177 10.81 19.86 6.21
CA LYS A 177 12.01 20.44 6.82
C LYS A 177 12.79 19.36 7.54
N PHE A 178 14.03 19.14 7.12
CA PHE A 178 14.99 18.35 7.88
C PHE A 178 15.67 19.24 8.92
N VAL A 179 15.50 18.90 10.20
CA VAL A 179 16.12 19.60 11.31
C VAL A 179 17.38 18.85 11.73
N ILE A 180 18.51 19.54 11.69
CA ILE A 180 19.82 19.01 12.13
C ILE A 180 19.97 19.39 13.61
N TYR A 181 20.05 18.40 14.50
CA TYR A 181 20.15 18.64 15.94
C TYR A 181 21.59 18.64 16.44
N ASP A 182 22.45 17.83 15.84
CA ASP A 182 23.82 17.61 16.28
C ASP A 182 24.80 17.38 15.11
N ASP A 183 26.08 17.24 15.42
CA ASP A 183 27.14 17.02 14.43
C ASP A 183 27.03 15.66 13.72
N GLU A 184 26.35 14.66 14.31
CA GLU A 184 26.11 13.39 13.63
C GLU A 184 25.10 13.55 12.51
N ASP A 185 23.99 14.27 12.77
CA ASP A 185 23.00 14.61 11.74
C ASP A 185 23.65 15.43 10.61
N ARG A 186 24.56 16.37 10.95
CA ARG A 186 25.34 17.15 9.96
C ARG A 186 26.28 16.28 9.13
N SER A 187 26.87 15.25 9.73
CA SER A 187 27.79 14.34 9.00
C SER A 187 27.07 13.40 8.03
N TYR A 188 25.76 13.21 8.23
CA TYR A 188 24.92 12.33 7.41
C TYR A 188 24.23 13.06 6.24
N ALA A 189 23.91 14.34 6.41
CA ALA A 189 23.24 15.17 5.39
C ALA A 189 24.24 15.75 4.37
#